data_AF-A0A3B0SC03-F1
#
_entry.id   AF-A0A3B0SC03-F1
#
_cell.length_a   1.000
_cell.length_b   1.000
_cell.length_c   1.000
_cell.angle_alpha   90.00
_cell.angle_beta   90.00
_cell.angle_gamma   90.00
#
_symmetry.space_group_name_H-M   'P 1'
#
loop_
_entity.id
_entity.type
_entity.pdbx_description
1 polymer ?
#
loop_
_entity_poly.entity_id
_entity_poly.type
_entity_poly.pdbx_seq_one_letter_code
_entity_poly.pdbx_strand_id
1 'polypeptide(L)'
;MSPSIESLAAPLAYKASFDGDAPADLSEADEAFIVVKSRSLEGMQKEALVHTGATGASTTWRLTCDEGPYLNGTDLAPFPLAFFTSGMVMSFASNLRAIALSQGVALENLQCTLDNFYTMEGSALRGTMTGGALPAELHVSADGIADAELKALADAAVR
;
A
#
# COMPACT_ATOMS: atom_id res chain seq x y z
N MET A 1 -19.62 -18.40 -14.20
CA MET A 1 -18.74 -18.59 -13.03
C MET A 1 -17.96 -17.30 -12.86
N SER A 2 -17.91 -16.73 -11.66
CA SER A 2 -17.06 -15.56 -11.40
C SER A 2 -15.59 -15.95 -11.59
N PRO A 3 -14.72 -15.08 -12.14
CA PRO A 3 -13.30 -15.38 -12.26
C PRO A 3 -12.64 -15.46 -10.87
N SER A 4 -11.70 -16.39 -10.71
CA SER A 4 -10.75 -16.49 -9.58
C SER A 4 -9.34 -16.09 -10.01
N ILE A 5 -8.44 -15.83 -9.07
CA ILE A 5 -7.01 -15.53 -9.30
C ILE A 5 -6.38 -16.59 -10.21
N GLU A 6 -6.61 -17.87 -9.92
CA GLU A 6 -6.06 -18.98 -10.72
C GLU A 6 -6.63 -19.00 -12.14
N SER A 7 -7.95 -18.74 -12.29
CA SER A 7 -8.60 -18.73 -13.60
C SER A 7 -8.11 -17.59 -14.52
N LEU A 8 -7.56 -16.52 -13.94
CA LEU A 8 -6.98 -15.40 -14.69
C LEU A 8 -5.63 -15.76 -15.33
N ALA A 9 -4.97 -16.82 -14.86
CA ALA A 9 -3.71 -17.33 -15.41
C ALA A 9 -2.62 -16.26 -15.59
N ALA A 10 -2.54 -15.30 -14.67
CA ALA A 10 -1.61 -14.18 -14.70
C ALA A 10 -0.87 -14.03 -13.35
N PRO A 11 0.30 -13.37 -13.31
CA PRO A 11 0.99 -13.07 -12.05
C PRO A 11 0.11 -12.28 -11.08
N LEU A 12 0.36 -12.44 -9.78
CA LEU A 12 -0.37 -11.73 -8.71
C LEU A 12 -0.21 -10.20 -8.80
N ALA A 13 0.93 -9.75 -9.31
CA ALA A 13 1.21 -8.35 -9.59
C ALA A 13 2.01 -8.21 -10.89
N TYR A 14 1.61 -7.28 -11.76
CA TYR A 14 2.38 -6.95 -12.96
C TYR A 14 2.03 -5.55 -13.50
N LYS A 15 2.93 -4.97 -14.29
CA LYS A 15 2.69 -3.71 -14.98
C LYS A 15 1.68 -3.92 -16.11
N ALA A 16 0.61 -3.13 -16.12
CA ALA A 16 -0.49 -3.23 -17.08
C ALA A 16 -0.64 -1.96 -17.92
N SER A 17 -1.45 -2.02 -18.98
CA SER A 17 -2.03 -0.81 -19.59
C SER A 17 -3.20 -0.31 -18.74
N PHE A 18 -3.52 0.99 -18.84
CA PHE A 18 -4.74 1.54 -18.25
C PHE A 18 -5.68 1.95 -19.38
N ASP A 19 -6.68 1.10 -19.64
CA ASP A 19 -7.76 1.42 -20.55
C ASP A 19 -8.86 2.14 -19.75
N GLY A 20 -8.74 3.45 -19.69
CA GLY A 20 -9.70 4.35 -19.06
C GLY A 20 -9.25 5.78 -19.26
N ASP A 21 -10.21 6.69 -19.36
CA ASP A 21 -9.88 8.11 -19.31
C ASP A 21 -9.15 8.36 -17.99
N ALA A 22 -7.93 8.91 -18.08
CA ALA A 22 -7.37 9.60 -16.94
C ALA A 22 -8.43 10.63 -16.51
N PRO A 23 -8.69 10.81 -15.20
CA PRO A 23 -9.65 11.80 -14.74
C PRO A 23 -9.41 13.10 -15.52
N ALA A 24 -10.43 13.58 -16.22
CA ALA A 24 -10.31 14.65 -17.22
C ALA A 24 -9.78 15.98 -16.64
N ASP A 25 -9.63 16.04 -15.32
CA ASP A 25 -9.29 17.22 -14.53
C ASP A 25 -7.84 17.22 -14.01
N LEU A 26 -7.01 16.27 -14.43
CA LEU A 26 -5.60 16.20 -14.00
C LEU A 26 -4.65 16.99 -14.91
N SER A 27 -5.17 17.68 -15.94
CA SER A 27 -4.35 18.37 -16.95
C SER A 27 -3.79 19.72 -16.50
N GLU A 28 -4.18 20.23 -15.33
CA GLU A 28 -3.82 21.59 -14.88
C GLU A 28 -2.95 21.64 -13.62
N ALA A 29 -2.65 20.50 -12.97
CA ALA A 29 -1.86 20.49 -11.74
C ALA A 29 -0.58 19.66 -11.92
N ASP A 30 0.57 20.20 -11.49
CA ASP A 30 1.83 19.46 -11.23
C ASP A 30 1.68 18.45 -10.07
N GLU A 31 0.48 17.93 -9.85
CA GLU A 31 0.08 17.18 -8.68
C GLU A 31 0.10 15.67 -8.97
N ALA A 32 0.67 14.91 -8.04
CA ALA A 32 0.67 13.46 -8.14
C ALA A 32 -0.76 12.93 -8.01
N PHE A 33 -1.13 11.98 -8.86
CA PHE A 33 -2.45 11.36 -8.83
C PHE A 33 -2.37 9.85 -8.64
N ILE A 34 -3.43 9.30 -8.04
CA ILE A 34 -3.65 7.86 -7.90
C ILE A 34 -5.11 7.57 -8.26
N VAL A 35 -5.32 6.70 -9.24
CA VAL A 35 -6.63 6.20 -9.65
C VAL A 35 -6.66 4.69 -9.45
N VAL A 36 -7.64 4.21 -8.68
CA VAL A 36 -7.82 2.78 -8.43
C VAL A 36 -9.15 2.32 -8.99
N LYS A 37 -9.12 1.34 -9.89
CA LYS A 37 -10.29 0.56 -10.28
C LYS A 37 -10.18 -0.82 -9.66
N SER A 38 -11.19 -1.25 -8.91
CA SER A 38 -11.18 -2.58 -8.30
C SER A 38 -12.45 -3.35 -8.65
N ARG A 39 -12.34 -4.69 -8.62
CA ARG A 39 -13.48 -5.60 -8.72
C ARG A 39 -13.30 -6.79 -7.79
N SER A 40 -14.42 -7.35 -7.35
CA SER A 40 -14.44 -8.63 -6.65
C SER A 40 -14.24 -9.78 -7.65
N LEU A 41 -13.48 -10.78 -7.21
CA LEU A 41 -13.34 -12.08 -7.85
C LEU A 41 -14.15 -13.11 -7.04
N GLU A 42 -13.91 -14.40 -7.26
CA GLU A 42 -14.52 -15.47 -6.47
C GLU A 42 -14.11 -15.40 -4.98
N GLY A 43 -15.09 -15.60 -4.08
CA GLY A 43 -14.84 -15.62 -2.64
C GLY A 43 -14.30 -14.29 -2.10
N MET A 44 -13.17 -14.36 -1.41
CA MET A 44 -12.50 -13.18 -0.81
C MET A 44 -11.45 -12.54 -1.73
N GLN A 45 -11.28 -13.07 -2.94
CA GLN A 45 -10.30 -12.58 -3.89
C GLN A 45 -10.77 -11.28 -4.55
N LYS A 46 -9.84 -10.38 -4.85
CA LYS A 46 -10.11 -9.09 -5.51
C LYS A 46 -8.98 -8.77 -6.48
N GLU A 47 -9.29 -7.95 -7.46
CA GLU A 47 -8.33 -7.42 -8.41
C GLU A 47 -8.43 -5.89 -8.42
N ALA A 48 -7.28 -5.22 -8.53
CA ALA A 48 -7.19 -3.79 -8.67
C ALA A 48 -6.25 -3.41 -9.82
N LEU A 49 -6.63 -2.40 -10.61
CA LEU A 49 -5.75 -1.61 -11.45
C LEU A 49 -5.45 -0.31 -10.70
N VAL A 50 -4.19 -0.10 -10.35
CA VAL A 50 -3.67 1.08 -9.67
C VAL A 50 -2.88 1.89 -10.70
N HIS A 51 -3.45 3.00 -11.14
CA HIS A 51 -2.82 3.93 -12.08
C HIS A 51 -2.30 5.14 -11.31
N THR A 52 -0.99 5.35 -11.36
CA THR A 52 -0.31 6.45 -10.66
C THR A 52 0.47 7.29 -11.65
N GLY A 53 0.57 8.59 -11.41
CA GLY A 53 1.42 9.43 -12.24
C GLY A 53 1.58 10.85 -11.71
N ALA A 54 2.39 11.59 -12.44
CA ALA A 54 2.53 13.04 -12.38
C ALA A 54 2.66 13.56 -13.84
N THR A 55 2.68 14.87 -14.03
CA THR A 55 2.83 15.51 -15.35
C THR A 55 3.95 14.84 -16.17
N GLY A 56 3.61 14.20 -17.28
CA GLY A 56 4.56 13.58 -18.21
C GLY A 56 5.04 12.16 -17.88
N ALA A 57 4.63 11.56 -16.75
CA ALA A 57 4.98 10.16 -16.42
C ALA A 57 3.88 9.46 -15.63
N SER A 58 3.36 8.35 -16.17
CA SER A 58 2.40 7.50 -15.47
C SER A 58 2.76 6.02 -15.59
N THR A 59 2.25 5.22 -14.67
CA THR A 59 2.40 3.77 -14.65
C THR A 59 1.18 3.13 -14.04
N THR A 60 0.84 1.94 -14.53
CA THR A 60 -0.29 1.16 -14.04
C THR A 60 0.20 -0.19 -13.57
N TRP A 61 -0.25 -0.57 -12.38
CA TRP A 61 -0.04 -1.88 -11.81
C TRP A 61 -1.37 -2.60 -11.68
N ARG A 62 -1.44 -3.84 -12.14
CA ARG A 62 -2.50 -4.75 -11.76
C ARG A 62 -2.04 -5.55 -10.55
N LEU A 63 -2.86 -5.58 -9.51
CA LEU A 63 -2.61 -6.28 -8.26
C LEU A 63 -3.81 -7.17 -7.94
N THR A 64 -3.56 -8.35 -7.39
CA THR A 64 -4.59 -9.19 -6.77
C THR A 64 -4.34 -9.30 -5.27
N CYS A 65 -5.43 -9.36 -4.50
CA CYS A 65 -5.39 -9.67 -3.08
C CYS A 65 -6.39 -10.76 -2.74
N ASP A 66 -6.13 -11.47 -1.65
CA ASP A 66 -6.96 -12.54 -1.11
C ASP A 66 -6.80 -12.61 0.40
N GLU A 67 -7.77 -13.16 1.11
CA GLU A 67 -7.66 -13.35 2.55
C GLU A 67 -7.14 -14.75 2.91
N GLY A 68 -6.67 -14.91 4.15
CA GLY A 68 -6.35 -16.22 4.69
C GLY A 68 -7.60 -17.02 5.12
N PRO A 69 -7.43 -18.29 5.53
CA PRO A 69 -8.55 -19.17 5.89
C PRO A 69 -9.43 -18.64 7.03
N TYR A 70 -8.85 -17.83 7.94
CA TYR A 70 -9.59 -17.20 9.05
C TYR A 70 -10.75 -16.32 8.56
N LEU A 71 -10.63 -15.72 7.37
CA LEU A 71 -11.67 -14.91 6.73
C LEU A 71 -12.31 -15.62 5.54
N ASN A 72 -12.21 -16.95 5.46
CA ASN A 72 -12.74 -17.77 4.37
C ASN A 72 -12.17 -17.40 2.99
N GLY A 73 -10.89 -16.99 2.95
CA GLY A 73 -10.13 -16.84 1.70
C GLY A 73 -9.24 -18.06 1.41
N THR A 74 -8.49 -17.97 0.32
CA THR A 74 -7.67 -19.09 -0.20
C THR A 74 -6.17 -18.94 0.05
N ASP A 75 -5.74 -17.83 0.65
CA ASP A 75 -4.33 -17.50 0.92
C ASP A 75 -3.45 -17.48 -0.35
N LEU A 76 -4.05 -17.18 -1.52
CA LEU A 76 -3.35 -17.21 -2.82
C LEU A 76 -2.61 -15.91 -3.14
N ALA A 77 -2.92 -14.83 -2.44
CA ALA A 77 -2.32 -13.51 -2.63
C ALA A 77 -2.26 -12.76 -1.30
N PRO A 78 -1.42 -11.71 -1.17
CA PRO A 78 -1.40 -10.90 0.04
C PRO A 78 -2.78 -10.34 0.38
N PHE A 79 -3.11 -10.31 1.67
CA PHE A 79 -4.35 -9.72 2.15
C PHE A 79 -4.40 -8.20 1.90
N PRO A 80 -5.59 -7.60 1.72
CA PRO A 80 -5.72 -6.18 1.38
C PRO A 80 -4.96 -5.24 2.33
N LEU A 81 -4.98 -5.53 3.63
CA LEU A 81 -4.27 -4.71 4.63
C LEU A 81 -2.74 -4.81 4.54
N ALA A 82 -2.19 -5.85 3.89
CA ALA A 82 -0.75 -5.94 3.61
C ALA A 82 -0.34 -4.88 2.58
N PHE A 83 -1.15 -4.67 1.53
CA PHE A 83 -0.92 -3.60 0.55
C PHE A 83 -1.03 -2.23 1.20
N PHE A 84 -2.03 -2.02 2.06
CA PHE A 84 -2.19 -0.77 2.80
C PHE A 84 -0.98 -0.48 3.71
N THR A 85 -0.56 -1.47 4.51
CA THR A 85 0.61 -1.37 5.40
C THR A 85 1.89 -1.12 4.62
N SER A 86 2.10 -1.83 3.50
CA SER A 86 3.25 -1.63 2.62
C SER A 86 3.26 -0.22 2.01
N GLY A 87 2.09 0.29 1.59
CA GLY A 87 1.95 1.65 1.07
C GLY A 87 2.31 2.71 2.10
N MET A 88 1.84 2.55 3.34
CA MET A 88 2.15 3.47 4.45
C MET A 88 3.66 3.52 4.74
N VAL A 89 4.32 2.37 4.93
CA VAL A 89 5.75 2.34 5.27
C VAL A 89 6.63 2.83 4.11
N MET A 90 6.24 2.55 2.87
CA MET A 90 6.96 3.03 1.69
C MET A 90 6.80 4.53 1.50
N SER A 91 5.59 5.07 1.71
CA SER A 91 5.36 6.52 1.67
C SER A 91 6.20 7.26 2.71
N PHE A 92 6.22 6.75 3.95
CA PHE A 92 7.08 7.27 5.01
C PHE A 92 8.57 7.18 4.63
N ALA A 93 9.04 6.01 4.19
CA ALA A 93 10.45 5.79 3.85
C ALA A 93 10.92 6.68 2.69
N SER A 94 10.07 6.92 1.69
CA SER A 94 10.32 7.86 0.60
C SER A 94 10.48 9.28 1.11
N ASN A 95 9.59 9.74 2.00
CA ASN A 95 9.67 11.08 2.56
C ASN A 95 10.91 11.26 3.45
N LEU A 96 11.18 10.28 4.33
CA LEU A 96 12.37 10.25 5.18
C LEU A 96 13.66 10.37 4.36
N ARG A 97 13.78 9.60 3.27
CA ARG A 97 14.93 9.68 2.36
C ARG A 97 15.05 11.05 1.69
N ALA A 98 13.94 11.65 1.27
CA ALA A 98 13.94 12.97 0.65
C ALA A 98 14.44 14.06 1.61
N ILE A 99 13.95 14.04 2.85
CA ILE A 99 14.36 14.98 3.91
C ILE A 99 15.84 14.78 4.24
N ALA A 100 16.29 13.55 4.49
CA ALA A 100 17.69 13.27 4.79
C ALA A 100 18.62 13.73 3.66
N LEU A 101 18.26 13.46 2.41
CA LEU A 101 19.01 13.92 1.24
C LEU A 101 19.09 15.45 1.17
N SER A 102 17.99 16.17 1.45
CA SER A 102 17.98 17.64 1.46
C SER A 102 18.89 18.25 2.54
N GLN A 103 19.20 17.48 3.58
CA GLN A 103 20.07 17.89 4.69
C GLN A 103 21.50 17.35 4.54
N GLY A 104 21.79 16.60 3.46
CA GLY A 104 23.11 16.00 3.24
C GLY A 104 23.42 14.83 4.18
N VAL A 105 22.40 14.20 4.76
CA VAL A 105 22.54 13.06 5.67
C VAL A 105 22.38 11.75 4.88
N ALA A 106 23.36 10.85 4.99
CA ALA A 106 23.30 9.53 4.41
C ALA A 106 22.56 8.56 5.36
N LEU A 107 21.57 7.84 4.83
CA LEU A 107 20.86 6.76 5.54
C LEU A 107 21.28 5.40 4.98
N GLU A 108 22.44 4.92 5.43
CA GLU A 108 22.98 3.62 5.01
C GLU A 108 22.14 2.48 5.61
N ASN A 109 21.86 1.43 4.83
CA ASN A 109 21.08 0.27 5.25
C ASN A 109 19.74 0.60 5.96
N LEU A 110 19.07 1.68 5.53
CA LEU A 110 17.77 2.09 6.08
C LEU A 110 16.75 0.94 6.04
N GLN A 111 16.23 0.60 7.22
CA GLN A 111 15.13 -0.33 7.41
C GLN A 111 13.98 0.40 8.12
N CYS A 112 12.77 0.19 7.61
CA CYS A 112 11.53 0.68 8.20
C CYS A 112 10.56 -0.50 8.33
N THR A 113 10.10 -0.78 9.54
CA THR A 113 9.07 -1.79 9.83
C THR A 113 7.87 -1.09 10.43
N LEU A 114 6.69 -1.33 9.86
CA LEU A 114 5.43 -0.77 10.33
C LEU A 114 4.50 -1.90 10.77
N ASP A 115 4.18 -1.91 12.06
CA ASP A 115 3.24 -2.84 12.65
C ASP A 115 1.87 -2.17 12.80
N ASN A 116 0.88 -2.74 12.11
CA ASN A 116 -0.51 -2.31 12.19
C ASN A 116 -1.33 -3.36 12.94
N PHE A 117 -2.10 -2.92 13.93
CA PHE A 117 -2.90 -3.81 14.76
C PHE A 117 -4.39 -3.58 14.48
N TYR A 118 -5.05 -4.65 14.03
CA TYR A 118 -6.47 -4.63 13.71
C TYR A 118 -7.23 -5.62 14.58
N THR A 119 -8.45 -5.24 14.97
CA THR A 119 -9.38 -6.10 15.68
C THR A 119 -10.64 -6.29 14.87
N MET A 120 -11.27 -7.45 15.02
CA MET A 120 -12.60 -7.72 14.51
C MET A 120 -13.41 -8.43 15.58
N GLU A 121 -14.55 -7.86 15.93
CA GLU A 121 -15.51 -8.42 16.88
C GLU A 121 -16.87 -8.60 16.23
N GLY A 122 -17.67 -9.56 16.69
CA GLY A 122 -19.00 -9.83 16.16
C GLY A 122 -19.02 -10.85 15.01
N SER A 123 -20.01 -10.75 14.11
CA SER A 123 -20.23 -11.74 13.05
C SER A 123 -20.57 -11.06 11.72
N ALA A 124 -19.79 -11.36 10.68
CA ALA A 124 -20.04 -10.89 9.33
C ALA A 124 -21.40 -11.39 8.82
N LEU A 125 -21.71 -12.67 9.02
CA LEU A 125 -22.98 -13.29 8.60
C LEU A 125 -24.21 -12.66 9.26
N ARG A 126 -24.08 -12.21 10.52
CA ARG A 126 -25.17 -11.55 11.26
C ARG A 126 -25.18 -10.03 11.09
N GLY A 127 -24.23 -9.46 10.34
CA GLY A 127 -24.09 -8.01 10.16
C GLY A 127 -23.71 -7.25 11.43
N THR A 128 -23.17 -7.93 12.46
CA THR A 128 -22.76 -7.30 13.73
C THR A 128 -21.25 -7.09 13.81
N MET A 129 -20.52 -7.35 12.72
CA MET A 129 -19.07 -7.25 12.69
C MET A 129 -18.63 -5.79 12.82
N THR A 130 -17.78 -5.51 13.80
CA THR A 130 -17.13 -4.22 14.00
C THR A 130 -15.62 -4.42 13.87
N GLY A 131 -14.99 -3.61 13.02
CA GLY A 131 -13.54 -3.54 12.91
C GLY A 131 -12.97 -2.42 13.79
N GLY A 132 -11.79 -2.65 14.35
CA GLY A 132 -11.02 -1.64 15.08
C GLY A 132 -9.57 -1.60 14.60
N ALA A 133 -8.89 -0.49 14.89
CA ALA A 133 -7.46 -0.32 14.66
C ALA A 133 -6.84 0.36 15.89
N LEU A 134 -5.65 -0.10 16.30
CA LEU A 134 -4.83 0.58 17.30
C LEU A 134 -3.80 1.49 16.59
N PRO A 135 -3.12 2.40 17.31
CA PRO A 135 -2.01 3.15 16.73
C PRO A 135 -0.98 2.22 16.10
N ALA A 136 -0.50 2.60 14.91
CA ALA A 136 0.57 1.89 14.24
C ALA A 136 1.89 2.11 14.99
N GLU A 137 2.74 1.08 15.02
CA GLU A 137 4.08 1.16 15.58
C GLU A 137 5.10 1.17 14.44
N LEU A 138 5.98 2.17 14.43
CA LEU A 138 6.99 2.35 13.39
C LEU A 138 8.39 2.21 13.99
N HIS A 139 9.13 1.24 13.47
CA HIS A 139 10.53 0.99 13.80
C HIS A 139 11.40 1.43 12.64
N VAL A 140 12.39 2.28 12.92
CA VAL A 140 13.32 2.82 11.91
C VAL A 140 14.74 2.61 12.40
N SER A 141 15.60 2.08 11.53
CA SER A 141 17.03 1.94 11.80
C SER A 141 17.85 2.26 10.54
N ALA A 142 19.01 2.88 10.71
CA ALA A 142 19.99 3.10 9.66
C ALA A 142 21.39 3.07 10.28
N ASP A 143 22.38 2.68 9.48
CA ASP A 143 23.77 2.64 9.91
C ASP A 143 24.41 4.04 9.83
N GLY A 144 25.39 4.31 10.70
CA GLY A 144 26.22 5.52 10.62
C GLY A 144 25.57 6.82 11.08
N ILE A 145 24.37 6.76 11.67
CA ILE A 145 23.63 7.92 12.20
C ILE A 145 23.31 7.73 13.68
N ALA A 146 23.30 8.82 14.46
CA ALA A 146 22.90 8.76 15.86
C ALA A 146 21.37 8.65 16.01
N ASP A 147 20.90 7.84 16.96
CA ASP A 147 19.46 7.60 17.18
C ASP A 147 18.63 8.88 17.32
N ALA A 148 19.16 9.90 18.01
CA ALA A 148 18.49 11.18 18.20
C ALA A 148 18.31 11.95 16.88
N GLU A 149 19.30 11.87 15.99
CA GLU A 149 19.26 12.50 14.67
C GLU A 149 18.31 11.75 13.73
N LEU A 150 18.39 10.41 13.71
CA LEU A 150 17.45 9.57 12.97
C LEU A 150 16.01 9.80 13.41
N LYS A 151 15.78 9.90 14.72
CA LYS A 151 14.47 10.22 15.27
C LYS A 151 13.98 11.60 14.82
N ALA A 152 14.84 12.62 14.82
CA ALA A 152 14.46 13.96 14.38
C ALA A 152 14.05 13.97 12.89
N LEU A 153 14.77 13.23 12.04
CA LEU A 153 14.42 13.05 10.63
C LEU A 153 13.08 12.28 10.47
N ALA A 154 12.88 11.22 11.24
CA ALA A 154 11.65 10.44 11.23
C ALA A 154 10.43 11.26 11.68
N ASP A 155 10.58 12.07 12.75
CA ASP A 155 9.53 12.97 13.24
C ASP A 155 9.19 14.08 12.24
N ALA A 156 10.14 14.48 11.39
CA ALA A 156 9.89 15.41 10.30
C ALA A 156 9.17 14.74 9.11
N ALA A 157 9.42 13.45 8.88
CA ALA A 157 8.84 12.69 7.76
C ALA A 157 7.37 12.29 7.96
N VAL A 158 6.83 12.41 9.18
CA VAL A 158 5.41 12.17 9.50
C VAL A 158 4.54 13.44 9.51
N ARG A 159 5.13 14.60 9.24
CA ARG A 159 4.43 15.90 9.16
C ARG A 159 4.09 16.25 7.73
#